data_AF-A0A835QF68-F1
#
_entry.id   AF-A0A835QF68-F1
#
_cell.length_a   1.000
_cell.length_b   1.000
_cell.length_c   1.000
_cell.angle_alpha   90.00
_cell.angle_beta   90.00
_cell.angle_gamma   90.00
#
_symmetry.space_group_name_H-M   'P 1'
#
loop_
_entity.id
_entity.type
_entity.pdbx_description
1 polymer ?
#
loop_
_entity_poly.entity_id
_entity_poly.type
_entity_poly.pdbx_seq_one_letter_code
_entity_poly.pdbx_strand_id
1 'polypeptide(L)' 'MVTAVSVLRATEGVKGTVFFNQEGDGSSVMVKANMWKMMGIEYAVGEGACSPLVGLPNEFE' A
#
# COMPACT_ATOMS: atom_id res chain seq x y z
N MET A 1 -20.50 -13.01 -9.97
CA MET A 1 -19.71 -11.88 -9.46
C MET A 1 -18.58 -12.40 -8.59
N VAL A 2 -17.33 -12.10 -8.99
CA VAL A 2 -16.12 -12.46 -8.27
C VAL A 2 -15.30 -11.20 -8.02
N THR A 3 -14.83 -11.03 -6.79
CA THR A 3 -13.91 -9.96 -6.40
C THR A 3 -12.61 -10.55 -5.89
N ALA A 4 -11.49 -9.94 -6.28
CA ALA A 4 -10.17 -10.31 -5.78
C ALA A 4 -9.36 -9.05 -5.45
N VAL A 5 -8.47 -9.18 -4.47
CA VAL A 5 -7.59 -8.10 -4.03
C VAL A 5 -6.16 -8.61 -3.93
N SER A 6 -5.22 -7.86 -4.49
CA SER A 6 -3.79 -8.10 -4.34
C SER A 6 -3.13 -6.94 -3.60
N VAL A 7 -2.32 -7.26 -2.59
CA VAL A 7 -1.54 -6.28 -1.84
C VAL A 7 -0.09 -6.38 -2.30
N LEU A 8 0.41 -5.30 -2.92
CA LEU A 8 1.78 -5.20 -3.40
C LEU A 8 2.67 -4.63 -2.30
N ARG A 9 3.73 -5.36 -1.98
CA ARG A 9 4.81 -4.91 -1.09
C ARG A 9 6.11 -4.95 -1.88
N ALA A 10 6.69 -3.79 -2.18
CA ALA A 10 8.04 -3.72 -2.74
C ALA A 10 9.06 -3.51 -1.62
N THR A 11 10.29 -3.98 -1.85
CA THR A 11 11.45 -3.75 -0.97
C THR A 11 11.89 -2.29 -0.95
N GLU A 12 11.62 -1.53 -2.02
CA GLU A 12 12.09 -0.14 -2.20
C GLU A 12 10.99 0.91 -1.93
N GLY A 13 10.15 0.67 -0.92
CA GLY A 13 9.20 1.68 -0.43
C GLY A 13 7.94 1.86 -1.28
N VAL A 14 7.79 1.20 -2.43
CA VAL A 14 6.51 1.22 -3.17
C VAL A 14 5.53 0.21 -2.56
N LYS A 15 4.32 0.67 -2.27
CA LYS A 15 3.19 -0.17 -1.86
C LYS A 15 1.98 0.13 -2.73
N GLY A 16 1.08 -0.83 -2.82
CA GLY A 16 -0.17 -0.61 -3.52
C GLY A 16 -1.18 -1.70 -3.26
N THR A 17 -2.41 -1.42 -3.65
CA THR A 17 -3.52 -2.38 -3.64
C THR A 17 -4.13 -2.41 -5.02
N VAL A 18 -4.33 -3.61 -5.56
CA VAL A 18 -5.00 -3.84 -6.84
C VAL A 18 -6.31 -4.57 -6.57
N PHE A 19 -7.40 -4.00 -7.06
CA PHE A 19 -8.75 -4.54 -6.98
C PHE A 19 -9.16 -5.06 -8.35
N PHE A 20 -9.71 -6.28 -8.36
CA PHE A 20 -10.25 -6.94 -9.53
C PHE A 20 -11.72 -7.21 -9.28
N ASN A 21 -12.57 -6.79 -10.21
CA ASN A 21 -14.01 -7.06 -10.16
C ASN A 21 -14.47 -7.67 -11.49
N GLN A 22 -15.17 -8.79 -11.40
CA GLN A 22 -15.80 -9.45 -12.55
C GLN A 22 -17.27 -9.69 -12.21
N GLU A 23 -18.16 -9.11 -13.00
CA GLU A 23 -19.60 -9.15 -12.72
C GLU A 23 -20.18 -10.56 -12.94
N GLY A 24 -19.69 -11.29 -13.95
CA GLY A 24 -20.10 -12.67 -14.25
C GLY A 24 -19.08 -13.44 -15.08
N ASP A 25 -19.25 -14.75 -15.17
CA ASP A 25 -18.34 -15.60 -15.93
C ASP A 25 -18.34 -15.21 -17.41
N GLY A 26 -17.14 -15.03 -17.98
CA GLY A 26 -16.97 -14.56 -19.36
C GLY A 26 -17.10 -13.05 -19.55
N SER A 27 -17.48 -12.27 -18.53
CA SER A 27 -17.42 -10.81 -18.59
C SER A 27 -15.97 -10.31 -18.47
N SER A 28 -15.71 -9.10 -18.97
CA SER A 28 -14.44 -8.41 -18.74
C SER A 28 -14.17 -8.23 -17.23
N VAL A 29 -12.89 -8.22 -16.86
CA VAL A 29 -12.44 -7.92 -15.50
C VAL A 29 -12.06 -6.45 -15.42
N MET A 30 -12.72 -5.70 -14.54
CA MET A 30 -12.37 -4.33 -14.22
C MET A 30 -11.24 -4.31 -13.19
N VAL A 31 -10.15 -3.59 -13.49
CA VAL A 31 -8.97 -3.51 -12.64
C VAL A 31 -8.76 -2.07 -12.16
N LYS A 32 -8.67 -1.88 -10.84
CA LYS A 32 -8.32 -0.59 -10.22
C LYS A 32 -7.10 -0.76 -9.33
N ALA A 33 -6.05 0.00 -9.59
CA ALA A 33 -4.84 0.00 -8.78
C ALA A 33 -4.68 1.34 -8.08
N ASN A 34 -4.35 1.30 -6.78
CA ASN A 34 -3.82 2.46 -6.05
C ASN A 34 -2.40 2.14 -5.65
N MET A 35 -1.45 2.98 -6.04
CA MET A 35 -0.03 2.82 -5.73
C MET A 35 0.46 4.08 -5.02
N TRP A 36 1.27 3.90 -3.99
CA TRP A 36 1.92 4.99 -3.28
C TRP A 36 3.37 4.63 -3.00
N LYS A 37 4.25 5.61 -3.20
CA LYS A 37 5.64 5.53 -2.79
C LYS A 37 5.73 5.99 -1.34
N MET A 38 6.10 5.07 -0.45
CA MET A 38 6.57 5.46 0.87
C MET A 38 7.92 6.12 0.71
N MET A 39 7.97 7.42 0.93
CA MET A 39 9.22 8.09 1.28
C MET A 39 9.63 7.51 2.64
N GLY A 40 10.76 6.79 2.67
CA GLY A 40 11.29 6.31 3.94
C GLY A 40 11.56 7.52 4.84
N ILE A 41 10.96 7.55 6.03
CA ILE A 41 11.45 8.43 7.10
C ILE A 41 12.68 7.71 7.64
N GLU A 42 13.86 8.09 7.18
CA GLU A 42 15.11 7.70 7.83
C GLU A 42 15.23 8.48 9.13
N TYR A 43 14.71 7.93 10.22
CA TYR A 43 15.08 8.40 11.55
C TYR A 43 16.34 7.63 11.97
N ALA A 44 17.43 8.35 12.19
CA ALA A 44 18.64 7.80 12.78
C ALA A 44 18.30 7.29 14.19
N VAL A 45 18.07 5.98 14.31
CA VAL A 45 17.96 5.32 15.60
C VAL A 45 19.38 5.21 16.12
N GLY A 46 19.77 6.11 17.03
CA GLY A 46 21.02 5.93 17.78
C GLY A 46 21.03 4.55 18.43
N GLU A 47 22.19 3.90 18.45
CA GLU A 47 22.36 2.55 18.99
C GLU A 47 21.73 2.45 20.39
N GLY A 48 20.67 1.65 20.52
CA GLY A 48 20.02 1.37 21.81
C GLY A 48 18.63 1.98 22.04
N ALA A 49 18.05 2.76 21.12
CA ALA A 49 16.70 3.31 21.31
C ALA A 49 15.61 2.49 20.62
N CYS A 50 14.83 1.71 21.38
CA CYS A 50 13.46 1.36 20.99
C CYS A 50 12.61 2.63 21.15
N SER A 51 12.39 3.39 20.07
CA SER A 51 11.45 4.52 20.08
C SER A 51 10.15 4.15 19.35
N PRO A 52 8.98 4.41 19.96
CA PRO A 52 7.69 3.88 19.52
C PRO A 52 7.15 4.64 18.30
N LEU A 53 6.37 3.93 17.49
CA LEU A 53 5.57 4.49 16.41
C LEU A 53 4.59 5.55 16.96
N VAL A 54 4.99 6.83 16.99
CA VAL A 54 4.09 7.95 17.27
C VAL A 54 4.39 9.09 16.30
N GLY A 55 3.36 9.48 15.54
CA GLY A 55 3.30 10.76 14.84
C GLY A 55 3.54 10.68 13.32
N LEU A 56 2.54 10.20 12.57
CA LEU A 56 2.34 10.74 11.23
C LEU A 56 1.29 11.85 11.35
N PRO A 57 1.61 13.12 11.06
CA PRO A 57 0.57 14.06 10.70
C PRO A 57 -0.05 13.57 9.39
N ASN A 58 -1.35 13.29 9.44
CA ASN A 58 -2.17 13.17 8.24
C ASN A 58 -2.16 14.53 7.55
N GLU A 59 -1.33 14.70 6.53
CA GLU A 59 -1.57 15.72 5.51
C GLU A 59 -1.85 14.97 4.20
N PHE A 60 -3.16 14.79 3.97
CA PHE A 60 -3.69 14.52 2.64
C PHE A 60 -3.68 15.86 1.89
N GLU A 61 -2.84 15.99 0.87
CA GLU A 61 -3.10 16.85 -0.29
C GLU A 61 -3.61 16.00 -1.46
#